data_AF-A0A078AQZ5-F1
#
_entry.id   AF-A0A078AQZ5-F1
#
_cell.length_a   1.000
_cell.length_b   1.000
_cell.length_c   1.000
_cell.angle_alpha   90.00
_cell.angle_beta   90.00
_cell.angle_gamma   90.00
#
_symmetry.space_group_name_H-M   'P 1'
#
loop_
_entity.id
_entity.type
_entity.pdbx_description
1 polymer ?
#
loop_
_entity_poly.entity_id
_entity_poly.type
_entity_poly.pdbx_seq_one_letter_code
_entity_poly.pdbx_strand_id
1 'polypeptide(L)'
;MLQNAITSLDIFGHEIGFTYKNKRTYQSLIGGLTSIMFKVVIMTFLVLELIDVFQRKISISYSNSIRNNAIDVTEYNFDSTKFDIAFTIHEQNQTINDNIQSYVNVKFSQMQFQWSDNSSFQERSFTYNYSRCESGRFNGEKQQTDNFELEKYYWCPDQFNFTLKGSFSSKSNSYIALTFDKCSQTYLDEFYPGKKCQSKDELD
;
A
#
# COMPACT_ATOMS: atom_id res chain seq x y z
N MET A 1 24.56 17.13 -56.77
CA MET A 1 24.14 18.04 -55.67
C MET A 1 23.51 17.27 -54.50
N LEU A 2 22.53 16.39 -54.73
CA LEU A 2 21.85 15.61 -53.68
C LEU A 2 22.80 14.71 -52.85
N GLN A 3 23.72 14.03 -53.53
CA GLN A 3 24.70 13.12 -52.92
C GLN A 3 25.60 13.84 -51.90
N ASN A 4 26.05 15.06 -52.23
CA ASN A 4 26.90 15.88 -51.36
C ASN A 4 26.13 16.42 -50.14
N ALA A 5 24.82 16.70 -50.29
CA ALA A 5 23.98 17.13 -49.18
C ALA A 5 23.74 15.98 -48.19
N ILE A 6 23.50 14.76 -48.69
CA ILE A 6 23.29 13.57 -47.85
C ILE A 6 24.56 13.18 -47.09
N THR A 7 25.73 13.23 -47.74
CA THR A 7 27.01 12.98 -47.05
C THR A 7 27.30 14.02 -45.97
N SER A 8 26.89 15.27 -46.15
CA SER A 8 27.14 16.33 -45.15
C SER A 8 26.38 16.16 -43.83
N LEU A 9 25.36 15.29 -43.82
CA LEU A 9 24.49 15.01 -42.66
C LEU A 9 24.94 13.76 -41.88
N ASP A 10 26.01 13.08 -42.32
CA ASP A 10 26.58 11.90 -41.66
C ASP A 10 27.26 12.30 -40.34
N ILE A 11 26.68 11.87 -39.21
CA ILE A 11 27.21 12.13 -37.86
C ILE A 11 28.09 10.99 -37.33
N PHE A 12 28.17 9.86 -38.03
CA PHE A 12 28.86 8.66 -37.54
C PHE A 12 30.31 8.51 -38.08
N GLY A 13 30.70 9.32 -39.06
CA GLY A 13 32.02 9.27 -39.72
C GLY A 13 33.19 9.89 -38.94
N HIS A 14 33.35 9.59 -37.64
CA HIS A 14 34.46 10.10 -36.83
C HIS A 14 35.59 9.04 -36.71
N GLU A 15 36.82 9.39 -37.10
CA GLU A 15 37.97 8.49 -36.91
C GLU A 15 38.45 8.50 -35.45
N ILE A 16 38.70 7.31 -34.90
CA ILE A 16 39.51 7.15 -33.68
C ILE A 16 40.99 7.05 -34.12
N GLY A 17 41.60 8.16 -34.57
CA GLY A 17 42.99 8.14 -35.06
C GLY A 17 43.39 9.32 -35.95
N PHE A 18 44.70 9.52 -36.14
CA PHE A 18 45.34 10.75 -36.65
C PHE A 18 44.86 11.29 -38.02
N THR A 19 44.72 12.63 -38.07
CA THR A 19 44.35 13.46 -39.23
C THR A 19 45.10 13.10 -40.53
N TYR A 20 44.41 12.47 -41.49
CA TYR A 20 44.89 12.33 -42.86
C TYR A 20 44.32 13.45 -43.75
N LYS A 21 45.20 14.20 -44.45
CA LYS A 21 44.85 15.29 -45.40
C LYS A 21 43.94 16.41 -44.85
N ASN A 22 44.12 16.81 -43.58
CA ASN A 22 43.47 17.99 -42.99
C ASN A 22 41.91 17.97 -43.00
N LYS A 23 41.29 16.81 -43.23
CA LYS A 23 39.83 16.62 -43.16
C LYS A 23 39.54 15.56 -42.09
N ARG A 24 38.79 15.94 -41.06
CA ARG A 24 38.60 15.16 -39.81
C ARG A 24 37.42 14.18 -39.83
N THR A 25 36.73 14.03 -40.97
CA THR A 25 35.45 13.29 -41.02
C THR A 25 35.33 12.57 -42.35
N TYR A 26 35.20 11.24 -42.32
CA TYR A 26 34.89 10.46 -43.51
C TYR A 26 33.37 10.41 -43.67
N GLN A 27 32.84 11.35 -44.44
CA GLN A 27 31.41 11.41 -44.71
C GLN A 27 31.06 10.40 -45.81
N SER A 28 30.22 9.42 -45.46
CA SER A 28 29.80 8.38 -46.38
C SER A 28 28.31 8.53 -46.72
N LEU A 29 27.91 8.07 -47.90
CA LEU A 29 26.50 8.10 -48.29
C LEU A 29 25.63 7.19 -47.42
N ILE A 30 26.19 6.05 -47.02
CA ILE A 30 25.54 5.06 -46.16
C ILE A 30 25.37 5.62 -44.74
N GLY A 31 26.40 6.29 -44.20
CA GLY A 31 26.33 6.93 -42.88
C GLY A 31 25.38 8.14 -42.86
N GLY A 32 25.34 8.91 -43.95
CA GLY A 32 24.35 9.98 -44.14
C GLY A 32 22.91 9.47 -44.15
N LEU A 33 22.63 8.41 -44.91
CA LEU A 33 21.30 7.78 -44.95
C LEU A 33 20.90 7.21 -43.58
N THR A 34 21.83 6.55 -42.90
CA THR A 34 21.61 5.98 -41.56
C THR A 34 21.32 7.07 -40.53
N SER A 35 22.05 8.19 -40.59
CA SER A 35 21.83 9.35 -39.73
C SER A 35 20.45 9.97 -39.92
N ILE A 36 19.96 10.05 -41.16
CA ILE A 36 18.60 10.52 -41.46
C ILE A 36 17.56 9.56 -40.89
N MET A 37 17.76 8.24 -41.06
CA MET A 37 16.87 7.23 -40.51
C MET A 37 16.76 7.32 -38.99
N PHE A 38 17.89 7.43 -38.27
CA PHE A 38 17.88 7.60 -36.81
C PHE A 38 17.12 8.85 -36.36
N LYS A 39 17.30 9.97 -37.06
CA LYS A 39 16.57 11.22 -36.76
C LYS A 39 15.08 11.06 -36.96
N VAL A 40 14.65 10.35 -38.01
CA VAL A 40 13.24 10.05 -38.25
C VAL A 40 12.67 9.18 -37.14
N VAL A 41 13.36 8.12 -36.72
CA VAL A 41 12.92 7.23 -35.64
C VAL A 41 12.75 8.00 -34.32
N ILE A 42 13.73 8.83 -33.95
CA ILE A 42 13.67 9.66 -32.74
C ILE A 42 12.50 10.65 -32.82
N MET A 43 12.30 11.27 -33.99
CA MET A 43 11.22 12.23 -34.19
C MET A 43 9.84 11.57 -34.11
N THR A 44 9.68 10.37 -34.67
CA THR A 44 8.44 9.58 -34.54
C THR A 44 8.17 9.21 -33.09
N PHE A 45 9.18 8.74 -32.36
CA PHE A 45 9.05 8.42 -30.94
C PHE A 45 8.60 9.65 -30.13
N LEU A 46 9.22 10.82 -30.35
CA LEU A 46 8.85 12.06 -29.67
C LEU A 46 7.43 12.52 -29.98
N VAL A 47 6.95 12.34 -31.22
CA VAL A 47 5.56 12.66 -31.59
C VAL A 47 4.57 11.72 -30.90
N LEU A 48 4.88 10.43 -30.79
CA LEU A 48 4.03 9.46 -30.07
C LEU A 48 3.88 9.81 -28.59
N GLU A 49 5.00 10.12 -27.91
CA GLU A 49 5.00 10.56 -26.51
C GLU A 49 4.18 11.85 -26.31
N LEU A 50 4.32 12.83 -27.23
CA LEU A 50 3.51 14.06 -27.18
C LEU A 50 2.01 13.77 -27.34
N ILE A 51 1.63 12.85 -28.24
CA ILE A 51 0.24 12.44 -28.42
C ILE A 51 -0.28 11.80 -27.12
N ASP A 52 0.48 10.91 -26.48
CA ASP A 52 0.07 10.26 -25.23
C ASP A 52 -0.08 11.27 -24.08
N VAL A 53 0.79 12.28 -24.01
CA VAL A 53 0.68 13.40 -23.05
C VAL A 53 -0.58 14.23 -23.33
N PHE A 54 -0.84 14.60 -24.58
CA PHE A 54 -2.05 15.37 -24.95
C PHE A 54 -3.34 14.59 -24.72
N GLN A 55 -3.32 13.28 -24.96
CA GLN A 55 -4.44 12.38 -24.70
C GLN A 55 -4.68 12.12 -23.20
N ARG A 56 -3.83 12.66 -22.31
CA ARG A 56 -3.95 12.53 -20.84
C ARG A 56 -4.21 11.08 -20.40
N LYS A 57 -3.64 10.09 -21.09
CA LYS A 57 -3.78 8.66 -20.69
C LYS A 57 -3.19 8.37 -19.31
N ILE A 58 -2.35 9.27 -18.80
CA ILE A 58 -1.88 9.26 -17.42
C ILE A 58 -2.58 10.41 -16.68
N SER A 59 -3.85 10.22 -16.33
CA SER A 59 -4.50 11.11 -15.36
C SER A 59 -3.99 10.70 -13.97
N ILE A 60 -2.87 11.28 -13.53
CA ILE A 60 -2.61 11.34 -12.10
C ILE A 60 -3.64 12.33 -11.55
N SER A 61 -4.80 11.80 -11.15
CA SER A 61 -5.87 12.56 -10.53
C SER A 61 -5.42 13.03 -9.16
N TYR A 62 -4.79 14.21 -9.11
CA TYR A 62 -4.55 14.91 -7.85
C TYR A 62 -5.86 15.55 -7.38
N SER A 63 -6.56 14.87 -6.47
CA SER A 63 -7.65 15.49 -5.72
C SER A 63 -7.08 16.15 -4.46
N ASN A 64 -6.71 17.43 -4.55
CA ASN A 64 -6.37 18.22 -3.37
C ASN A 64 -7.63 18.91 -2.87
N SER A 65 -8.27 18.37 -1.83
CA SER A 65 -9.36 19.03 -1.13
C SER A 65 -8.89 19.47 0.25
N ILE A 66 -8.95 20.78 0.52
CA ILE A 66 -8.75 21.30 1.88
C ILE A 66 -9.99 20.92 2.68
N ARG A 67 -9.84 19.95 3.58
CA ARG A 67 -10.93 19.50 4.47
C ARG A 67 -10.70 20.05 5.87
N ASN A 68 -11.76 20.60 6.45
CA ASN A 68 -11.76 20.95 7.86
C ASN A 68 -12.10 19.69 8.67
N ASN A 69 -11.06 19.02 9.15
CA ASN A 69 -11.21 17.78 9.92
C ASN A 69 -12.11 17.96 11.15
N ALA A 70 -12.18 19.15 11.77
CA ALA A 70 -13.00 19.36 12.97
C ALA A 70 -14.52 19.26 12.71
N ILE A 71 -14.95 19.54 11.49
CA ILE A 71 -16.37 19.58 11.08
C ILE A 71 -16.70 18.48 10.05
N ASP A 72 -15.69 17.79 9.52
CA ASP A 72 -15.89 16.75 8.51
C ASP A 72 -16.72 15.59 9.09
N VAL A 73 -17.90 15.38 8.49
CA VAL A 73 -18.85 14.31 8.81
C VAL A 73 -18.78 13.16 7.82
N THR A 74 -17.82 13.16 6.89
CA THR A 74 -17.67 12.10 5.90
C THR A 74 -17.46 10.76 6.59
N GLU A 75 -18.29 9.78 6.23
CA GLU A 75 -18.20 8.40 6.70
C GLU A 75 -17.75 7.51 5.56
N TYR A 76 -16.72 6.71 5.83
CA TYR A 76 -16.19 5.73 4.91
C TYR A 76 -16.59 4.35 5.40
N ASN A 77 -17.43 3.67 4.63
CA ASN A 77 -17.86 2.32 4.92
C ASN A 77 -16.89 1.33 4.29
N PHE A 78 -16.29 0.51 5.14
CA PHE A 78 -15.38 -0.54 4.76
C PHE A 78 -16.00 -1.89 5.05
N ASP A 79 -15.75 -2.81 4.13
CA ASP A 79 -16.12 -4.20 4.20
C ASP A 79 -14.88 -5.02 3.79
N SER A 80 -14.89 -6.31 4.07
CA SER A 80 -13.80 -7.22 3.73
C SER A 80 -13.49 -7.32 2.22
N THR A 81 -14.37 -6.81 1.35
CA THR A 81 -14.13 -6.78 -0.10
C THR A 81 -13.28 -5.58 -0.54
N LYS A 82 -13.38 -4.46 0.20
CA LYS A 82 -12.64 -3.22 -0.09
C LYS A 82 -11.39 -3.08 0.75
N PHE A 83 -11.42 -3.56 1.99
CA PHE A 83 -10.34 -3.40 2.94
C PHE A 83 -10.30 -4.56 3.92
N ASP A 84 -9.16 -5.24 3.95
CA ASP A 84 -8.94 -6.40 4.80
C ASP A 84 -7.77 -6.11 5.76
N ILE A 85 -7.87 -6.63 6.98
CA ILE A 85 -6.85 -6.46 8.02
C ILE A 85 -6.53 -7.82 8.61
N ALA A 86 -5.23 -8.05 8.79
CA ALA A 86 -4.72 -9.16 9.57
C ALA A 86 -3.72 -8.64 10.59
N PHE A 87 -3.64 -9.29 11.75
CA PHE A 87 -2.63 -9.00 12.77
C PHE A 87 -1.94 -10.28 13.22
N THR A 88 -0.73 -10.14 13.72
CA THR A 88 0.00 -11.20 14.39
C THR A 88 0.72 -10.63 15.61
N ILE A 89 1.02 -11.47 16.58
CA ILE A 89 1.70 -11.14 17.82
C ILE A 89 2.91 -12.04 17.84
N HIS A 90 4.07 -11.42 18.00
CA HIS A 90 5.34 -12.12 17.98
C HIS A 90 6.06 -11.92 19.31
N GLU A 91 6.47 -13.03 19.91
CA GLU A 91 7.27 -13.07 21.11
C GLU A 91 8.47 -14.02 20.87
N GLN A 92 9.64 -13.71 21.46
CA GLN A 92 10.90 -14.39 21.16
C GLN A 92 10.97 -15.81 21.75
N ASN A 93 10.33 -16.04 22.90
CA ASN A 93 10.15 -17.35 23.52
C ASN A 93 8.99 -18.12 22.87
N GLN A 94 9.36 -19.13 22.09
CA GLN A 94 8.43 -19.97 21.36
C GLN A 94 7.32 -20.61 22.23
N THR A 95 7.61 -20.90 23.50
CA THR A 95 6.62 -21.46 24.46
C THR A 95 5.50 -20.47 24.78
N ILE A 96 5.85 -19.19 24.91
CA ILE A 96 4.91 -18.09 25.16
C ILE A 96 4.13 -17.80 23.89
N ASN A 97 4.82 -17.74 22.75
CA ASN A 97 4.21 -17.48 21.45
C ASN A 97 3.10 -18.50 21.11
N ASP A 98 3.33 -19.80 21.37
CA ASP A 98 2.33 -20.86 21.16
C ASP A 98 1.12 -20.75 22.09
N ASN A 99 1.28 -20.09 23.26
CA ASN A 99 0.25 -19.93 24.28
C ASN A 99 -0.09 -18.47 24.57
N ILE A 100 0.09 -17.58 23.59
CA ILE A 100 0.00 -16.12 23.77
C ILE A 100 -1.34 -15.67 24.40
N GLN A 101 -2.42 -16.41 24.13
CA GLN A 101 -3.76 -16.20 24.68
C GLN A 101 -3.80 -16.32 26.22
N SER A 102 -2.91 -17.12 26.81
CA SER A 102 -2.78 -17.26 28.27
C SER A 102 -2.03 -16.10 28.93
N TYR A 103 -1.41 -15.21 28.14
CA TYR A 103 -0.65 -14.06 28.61
C TYR A 103 -1.38 -12.74 28.34
N VAL A 104 -1.95 -12.59 27.15
CA VAL A 104 -2.58 -11.34 26.71
C VAL A 104 -3.96 -11.60 26.11
N ASN A 105 -4.91 -10.75 26.49
CA ASN A 105 -6.20 -10.67 25.86
C ASN A 105 -6.14 -9.63 24.75
N VAL A 106 -6.50 -10.04 23.54
CA VAL A 106 -6.46 -9.17 22.37
C VAL A 106 -7.89 -8.90 21.95
N LYS A 107 -8.28 -7.63 21.94
CA LYS A 107 -9.61 -7.19 21.52
C LYS A 107 -9.48 -6.37 20.26
N PHE A 108 -10.20 -6.79 19.23
CA PHE A 108 -10.36 -6.03 18.01
C PHE A 108 -11.70 -5.30 18.08
N SER A 109 -11.69 -3.98 18.16
CA SER A 109 -12.92 -3.20 18.34
C SER A 109 -12.99 -1.97 17.45
N GLN A 110 -14.21 -1.56 17.12
CA GLN A 110 -14.49 -0.24 16.57
C GLN A 110 -14.97 0.67 17.69
N MET A 111 -14.29 1.79 17.87
CA MET A 111 -14.68 2.82 18.80
C MET A 111 -15.34 3.96 18.05
N GLN A 112 -16.51 4.39 18.51
CA GLN A 112 -17.25 5.52 17.99
C GLN A 112 -17.42 6.55 19.09
N PHE A 113 -16.94 7.75 18.83
CA PHE A 113 -17.11 8.90 19.72
C PHE A 113 -18.03 9.91 19.06
N GLN A 114 -19.00 10.40 19.82
CA GLN A 114 -19.88 11.47 19.38
C GLN A 114 -20.13 12.44 20.53
N TRP A 115 -19.77 13.70 20.33
CA TRP A 115 -20.12 14.77 21.25
C TRP A 115 -21.62 15.06 21.13
N SER A 116 -22.35 14.88 22.23
CA SER A 116 -23.79 15.17 22.29
C SER A 116 -24.03 16.66 22.56
N ASP A 117 -23.10 17.30 23.29
CA ASP A 117 -22.97 18.75 23.56
C ASP A 117 -21.49 19.10 23.80
N ASN A 118 -21.12 20.38 23.96
CA ASN A 118 -19.73 20.81 24.27
C ASN A 118 -19.18 20.27 25.63
N SER A 119 -19.97 19.54 26.41
CA SER A 119 -19.62 19.06 27.75
C SER A 119 -19.81 17.55 27.95
N SER A 120 -20.48 16.84 27.02
CA SER A 120 -20.73 15.40 27.15
C SER A 120 -20.48 14.68 25.83
N PHE A 121 -19.83 13.52 25.93
CA PHE A 121 -19.58 12.63 24.80
C PHE A 121 -20.22 11.27 25.05
N GLN A 122 -20.69 10.65 23.98
CA GLN A 122 -21.09 9.26 23.94
C GLN A 122 -19.96 8.46 23.30
N GLU A 123 -19.57 7.38 23.95
CA GLU A 123 -18.64 6.40 23.46
C GLU A 123 -19.38 5.09 23.24
N ARG A 124 -19.23 4.50 22.05
CA ARG A 124 -19.73 3.17 21.73
C ARG A 124 -18.57 2.31 21.26
N SER A 125 -18.48 1.10 21.80
CA SER A 125 -17.48 0.13 21.42
C SER A 125 -18.16 -1.11 20.84
N PHE A 126 -17.75 -1.52 19.65
CA PHE A 126 -18.19 -2.74 19.00
C PHE A 126 -17.01 -3.68 18.90
N THR A 127 -17.05 -4.82 19.59
CA THR A 127 -15.98 -5.82 19.54
C THR A 127 -16.28 -6.82 18.44
N TYR A 128 -15.27 -7.14 17.63
CA TYR A 128 -15.35 -8.14 16.58
C TYR A 128 -14.67 -9.43 17.03
N ASN A 129 -15.30 -10.54 16.67
CA ASN A 129 -14.64 -11.83 16.74
C ASN A 129 -13.58 -11.93 15.63
N TYR A 130 -12.52 -12.65 15.92
CA TYR A 130 -11.44 -12.92 14.99
C TYR A 130 -11.04 -14.39 15.09
N SER A 131 -10.60 -14.93 13.97
CA SER A 131 -10.13 -16.30 13.84
C SER A 131 -8.85 -16.34 13.00
N ARG A 132 -8.33 -17.54 12.75
CA ARG A 132 -7.22 -17.68 11.79
C ARG A 132 -7.69 -17.23 10.41
N CYS A 133 -6.84 -16.48 9.73
CA CYS A 133 -7.17 -16.00 8.38
C CYS A 133 -7.44 -17.19 7.45
N GLU A 134 -8.57 -17.17 6.74
CA GLU A 134 -8.93 -18.21 5.78
C GLU A 134 -8.22 -18.02 4.42
N SER A 135 -8.05 -19.11 3.68
CA SER A 135 -7.60 -19.09 2.29
C SER A 135 -8.50 -18.19 1.44
N GLY A 136 -7.90 -17.24 0.71
CA GLY A 136 -8.61 -16.37 -0.23
C GLY A 136 -9.07 -15.03 0.35
N ARG A 137 -8.70 -14.71 1.60
CA ARG A 137 -8.73 -13.33 2.11
C ARG A 137 -7.85 -12.40 1.26
N PHE A 138 -7.95 -11.09 1.45
CA PHE A 138 -7.21 -10.11 0.65
C PHE A 138 -7.51 -10.20 -0.85
N ASN A 139 -8.80 -10.29 -1.20
CA ASN A 139 -9.28 -10.36 -2.58
C ASN A 139 -8.72 -11.54 -3.40
N GLY A 140 -8.48 -12.68 -2.74
CA GLY A 140 -7.99 -13.89 -3.39
C GLY A 140 -6.54 -13.83 -3.85
N GLU A 141 -5.76 -12.86 -3.38
CA GLU A 141 -4.31 -12.83 -3.59
C GLU A 141 -3.68 -14.06 -2.91
N LYS A 142 -2.85 -14.81 -3.66
CA LYS A 142 -2.18 -16.01 -3.16
C LYS A 142 -0.66 -15.87 -3.05
N GLN A 143 -0.02 -15.18 -3.99
CA GLN A 143 1.45 -15.19 -4.06
C GLN A 143 2.06 -14.49 -2.84
N GLN A 144 1.50 -13.37 -2.42
CA GLN A 144 1.96 -12.60 -1.27
C GLN A 144 1.47 -13.24 0.02
N THR A 145 0.21 -13.65 0.07
CA THR A 145 -0.38 -14.27 1.28
C THR A 145 0.29 -15.60 1.64
N ASP A 146 0.66 -16.41 0.66
CA ASP A 146 1.41 -17.66 0.86
C ASP A 146 2.83 -17.39 1.37
N ASN A 147 3.52 -16.37 0.84
CA ASN A 147 4.88 -16.02 1.25
C ASN A 147 4.99 -15.60 2.72
N PHE A 148 3.94 -14.99 3.27
CA PHE A 148 3.88 -14.61 4.68
C PHE A 148 3.20 -15.68 5.55
N GLU A 149 2.81 -16.83 4.99
CA GLU A 149 2.07 -17.90 5.67
C GLU A 149 0.85 -17.35 6.43
N LEU A 150 0.04 -16.52 5.74
CA LEU A 150 -1.06 -15.76 6.32
C LEU A 150 -2.01 -16.63 7.16
N GLU A 151 -2.41 -17.78 6.61
CA GLU A 151 -3.35 -18.72 7.25
C GLU A 151 -2.81 -19.31 8.56
N LYS A 152 -1.49 -19.34 8.72
CA LYS A 152 -0.84 -20.02 9.85
C LYS A 152 -0.52 -19.07 10.99
N TYR A 153 0.00 -17.88 10.69
CA TYR A 153 0.52 -16.97 11.72
C TYR A 153 -0.37 -15.76 12.00
N TYR A 154 -1.31 -15.43 11.11
CA TYR A 154 -2.11 -14.24 11.27
C TYR A 154 -3.54 -14.55 11.73
N TRP A 155 -4.15 -13.54 12.34
CA TRP A 155 -5.55 -13.52 12.75
C TRP A 155 -6.30 -12.44 11.98
N CYS A 156 -7.51 -12.76 11.56
CA CYS A 156 -8.38 -11.91 10.77
C CYS A 156 -9.75 -11.76 11.47
N PRO A 157 -10.39 -10.59 11.41
CA PRO A 157 -11.77 -10.43 11.85
C PRO A 157 -12.74 -11.21 10.95
N ASP A 158 -13.70 -11.92 11.58
CA ASP A 158 -14.64 -12.82 10.89
C ASP A 158 -15.64 -12.03 10.04
N GLN A 159 -16.33 -11.08 10.66
CA GLN A 159 -17.31 -10.20 10.02
C GLN A 159 -16.84 -8.75 10.11
N PHE A 160 -16.02 -8.34 9.14
CA PHE A 160 -15.36 -7.05 9.16
C PHE A 160 -16.11 -6.01 8.33
N ASN A 161 -17.14 -5.41 8.93
CA ASN A 161 -17.87 -4.27 8.38
C ASN A 161 -17.78 -3.12 9.36
N PHE A 162 -17.06 -2.07 8.99
CA PHE A 162 -16.78 -0.96 9.90
C PHE A 162 -16.86 0.37 9.18
N THR A 163 -16.96 1.43 9.98
CA THR A 163 -17.02 2.80 9.46
C THR A 163 -15.87 3.60 10.03
N LEU A 164 -15.13 4.31 9.16
CA LEU A 164 -14.18 5.33 9.59
C LEU A 164 -14.82 6.69 9.41
N LYS A 165 -14.71 7.52 10.44
CA LYS A 165 -15.31 8.85 10.44
C LYS A 165 -14.39 9.83 11.16
N GLY A 166 -14.23 11.01 10.57
CA GLY A 166 -13.58 12.14 11.21
C GLY A 166 -12.14 11.87 11.66
N SER A 167 -11.69 12.70 12.58
CA SER A 167 -10.37 12.69 13.21
C SER A 167 -10.52 12.80 14.73
N PHE A 168 -9.44 12.62 15.48
CA PHE A 168 -9.47 12.79 16.94
C PHE A 168 -9.92 14.18 17.40
N SER A 169 -9.80 15.21 16.57
CA SER A 169 -10.25 16.58 16.86
C SER A 169 -11.69 16.88 16.41
N SER A 170 -12.38 15.91 15.81
CA SER A 170 -13.73 16.07 15.27
C SER A 170 -14.80 15.91 16.35
N LYS A 171 -15.96 16.55 16.17
CA LYS A 171 -17.14 16.36 17.06
C LYS A 171 -17.70 14.92 17.03
N SER A 172 -17.40 14.17 15.99
CA SER A 172 -17.65 12.73 15.97
C SER A 172 -16.49 12.04 15.26
N ASN A 173 -16.01 10.93 15.82
CA ASN A 173 -15.02 10.10 15.18
C ASN A 173 -15.39 8.62 15.28
N SER A 174 -14.84 7.83 14.37
CA SER A 174 -14.95 6.38 14.41
C SER A 174 -13.65 5.78 13.89
N TYR A 175 -13.06 4.87 14.67
CA TYR A 175 -11.79 4.24 14.35
C TYR A 175 -11.75 2.79 14.83
N ILE A 176 -10.85 2.01 14.24
CA ILE A 176 -10.54 0.64 14.66
C ILE A 176 -9.40 0.67 15.66
N ALA A 177 -9.53 -0.10 16.74
CA ALA A 177 -8.53 -0.27 17.77
C ALA A 177 -8.23 -1.76 17.95
N LEU A 178 -6.94 -2.06 18.05
CA LEU A 178 -6.44 -3.33 18.57
C LEU A 178 -5.94 -3.08 19.99
N THR A 179 -6.64 -3.60 20.99
CA THR A 179 -6.33 -3.39 22.40
C THR A 179 -5.75 -4.66 23.00
N PHE A 180 -4.67 -4.49 23.77
CA PHE A 180 -3.99 -5.55 24.49
C PHE A 180 -4.24 -5.34 25.99
N ASP A 181 -4.97 -6.25 26.60
CA ASP A 181 -5.24 -6.26 28.03
C ASP A 181 -4.50 -7.43 28.68
N LYS A 182 -4.23 -7.33 29.99
CA LYS A 182 -3.76 -8.49 30.77
C LYS A 182 -4.75 -9.65 30.64
N CYS A 183 -4.24 -10.89 30.63
CA CYS A 183 -5.10 -12.06 30.58
C CYS A 183 -6.18 -12.02 31.67
N SER A 184 -7.42 -12.32 31.27
CA SER A 184 -8.59 -12.41 32.15
C SER A 184 -9.23 -13.77 31.95
N GLN A 185 -9.35 -14.53 33.03
CA GLN A 185 -9.87 -15.89 32.97
C GLN A 185 -11.30 -15.93 32.42
N THR A 186 -12.13 -14.91 32.70
CA THR A 186 -13.49 -14.82 32.16
C THR A 186 -13.50 -14.72 30.63
N TYR A 187 -12.59 -13.92 30.06
CA TYR A 187 -12.45 -13.82 28.60
C TYR A 187 -11.87 -15.13 28.02
N LEU A 188 -10.88 -15.70 28.69
CA LEU A 188 -10.25 -16.93 28.24
C LEU A 188 -11.23 -18.12 28.25
N ASP A 189 -12.11 -18.21 29.25
CA ASP A 189 -13.13 -19.26 29.34
C ASP A 189 -14.19 -19.13 28.23
N GLU A 190 -14.50 -17.90 27.83
CA GLU A 190 -15.47 -17.62 26.77
C GLU A 190 -14.92 -17.95 25.37
N PHE A 191 -13.68 -17.55 25.08
CA PHE A 191 -13.11 -17.65 23.74
C PHE A 191 -12.14 -18.83 23.55
N TYR A 192 -11.55 -19.35 24.63
CA TYR A 192 -10.52 -20.40 24.62
C TYR A 192 -10.72 -21.40 25.78
N PRO A 193 -11.83 -22.16 25.79
CA PRO A 193 -12.19 -23.03 26.90
C PRO A 193 -11.11 -24.05 27.21
N GLY A 194 -10.74 -24.16 28.49
CA GLY A 194 -9.72 -25.09 28.99
C GLY A 194 -8.32 -24.51 29.11
N LYS A 195 -8.07 -23.28 28.61
CA LYS A 195 -6.83 -22.56 28.89
C LYS A 195 -6.92 -21.79 30.20
N LYS A 196 -5.76 -21.54 30.83
CA LYS A 196 -5.65 -20.73 32.04
C LYS A 196 -4.71 -19.56 31.82
N CYS A 197 -5.02 -18.43 32.45
CA CYS A 197 -4.09 -17.30 32.52
C CYS A 197 -2.86 -17.68 33.35
N GLN A 198 -1.71 -17.16 32.94
CA GLN A 198 -0.46 -17.40 33.66
C GLN A 198 -0.36 -16.58 34.97
N SER A 199 0.63 -16.93 35.79
CA SER A 199 0.85 -16.29 37.09
C SER A 199 1.24 -14.82 36.91
N LYS A 200 0.93 -13.98 37.92
CA LYS A 200 1.24 -12.53 37.86
C LYS A 200 2.74 -12.25 37.71
N ASP A 201 3.59 -13.12 38.26
CA ASP A 201 5.05 -12.98 38.19
C ASP A 201 5.61 -13.23 36.78
N GLU A 202 4.85 -13.91 35.91
CA GLU A 202 5.20 -14.11 34.49
C GLU A 202 4.53 -13.09 33.54
N LEU A 203 3.63 -12.25 34.07
CA LEU A 203 2.84 -11.27 33.31
C LEU A 203 3.32 -9.82 33.46
N ASP A 204 4.14 -9.53 34.48
CA ASP A 204 4.74 -8.22 34.78
C ASP A 204 6.21 -8.16 34.34
#